data_AF-A0A5S3PID0-F1
#
_entry.id   AF-A0A5S3PID0-F1
#
_cell.length_a   1.000
_cell.length_b   1.000
_cell.length_c   1.000
_cell.angle_alpha   90.00
_cell.angle_beta   90.00
_cell.angle_gamma   90.00
#
_symmetry.space_group_name_H-M   'P 1'
#
loop_
_entity.id
_entity.type
_entity.pdbx_description
1 polymer ?
#
loop_
_entity_poly.entity_id
_entity_poly.type
_entity_poly.pdbx_seq_one_letter_code
_entity_poly.pdbx_strand_id
1 'polypeptide(L)'
;MSDFSTDPSVIDSAPGDATYKVTANELRQFVERIERLDAEKKDLAEQQKEVMAEAKSRGYDTKVLRKVIALRKREPDDIAEEEAVLDMYKEALGM
;
A
#
# COMPACT_ATOMS: atom_id res chain seq x y z
N MET A 1 35.89 55.43 -26.38
CA MET A 1 35.52 55.26 -24.97
C MET A 1 34.24 54.46 -24.95
N SER A 2 34.43 53.17 -24.69
CA SER A 2 33.43 52.13 -24.50
C SER A 2 32.78 52.28 -23.14
N ASP A 3 31.45 52.18 -23.06
CA ASP A 3 30.74 51.65 -21.89
C ASP A 3 29.30 51.33 -22.30
N PHE A 4 29.13 50.23 -23.05
CA PHE A 4 27.84 49.56 -23.18
C PHE A 4 27.72 48.64 -21.95
N SER A 5 27.13 49.18 -20.90
CA SER A 5 26.87 48.45 -19.66
C SER A 5 25.79 47.40 -19.93
N THR A 6 26.19 46.16 -20.11
CA THR A 6 25.27 45.02 -20.12
C THR A 6 24.81 44.77 -18.69
N ASP A 7 23.58 45.15 -18.39
CA ASP A 7 22.89 44.84 -17.14
C ASP A 7 22.73 43.31 -17.00
N PRO A 8 23.25 42.67 -15.93
CA PRO A 8 23.19 41.22 -15.75
C PRO A 8 21.85 40.73 -15.15
N SER A 9 20.83 41.60 -15.02
CA SER A 9 19.60 41.27 -14.27
C SER A 9 18.55 40.44 -15.03
N VAL A 10 18.76 40.10 -16.30
CA VAL A 10 17.80 39.28 -17.06
C VAL A 10 18.27 37.83 -17.15
N ILE A 11 18.19 37.12 -16.01
CA ILE A 11 18.21 35.65 -16.03
C ILE A 11 16.82 35.24 -16.55
N ASP A 12 16.71 35.11 -17.87
CA ASP A 12 15.56 34.52 -18.54
C ASP A 12 15.32 33.13 -17.91
N SER A 13 14.23 33.03 -17.15
CA SER A 13 13.88 31.80 -16.45
C SER A 13 13.50 30.76 -17.49
N ALA A 14 14.46 29.91 -17.85
CA ALA A 14 14.31 28.91 -18.89
C ALA A 14 13.05 28.04 -18.62
N PRO A 15 12.21 27.75 -19.63
CA PRO A 15 10.96 27.02 -19.47
C PRO A 15 11.10 25.61 -18.85
N GLY A 16 12.32 25.05 -18.87
CA GLY A 16 12.65 23.81 -18.17
C GLY A 16 12.58 23.90 -16.65
N ASP A 17 12.84 25.08 -16.07
CA ASP A 17 12.91 25.29 -14.62
C ASP A 17 11.51 25.33 -13.97
N ALA A 18 10.54 25.91 -14.68
CA ALA A 18 9.12 25.86 -14.28
C ALA A 18 8.54 24.45 -14.43
N THR A 19 8.85 23.76 -15.53
CA THR A 19 8.41 22.38 -15.78
C THR A 19 8.98 21.42 -14.73
N TYR A 20 10.27 21.56 -14.38
CA TYR A 20 10.92 20.76 -13.34
C TYR A 20 10.34 21.02 -11.95
N LYS A 21 9.97 22.27 -11.63
CA LYS A 21 9.28 22.60 -10.36
C LYS A 21 7.88 21.98 -10.29
N VAL A 22 7.13 21.95 -11.40
CA VAL A 22 5.81 21.31 -11.47
C VAL A 22 5.93 19.80 -11.26
N THR A 23 6.86 19.12 -11.93
CA THR A 23 7.07 17.67 -11.77
C THR A 23 7.60 17.31 -10.38
N ALA A 24 8.47 18.14 -9.79
CA ALA A 24 8.94 17.94 -8.41
C ALA A 24 7.82 18.08 -7.36
N ASN A 25 6.88 19.01 -7.58
CA ASN A 25 5.74 19.20 -6.68
C ASN A 25 4.72 18.06 -6.79
N GLU A 26 4.52 17.50 -7.97
CA GLU A 26 3.68 16.32 -8.18
C GLU A 26 4.30 15.07 -7.52
N LEU A 27 5.61 14.86 -7.72
CA LEU A 27 6.34 13.77 -7.07
C LEU A 27 6.24 13.86 -5.54
N ARG A 28 6.41 15.06 -4.96
CA ARG A 28 6.28 15.28 -3.51
C ARG A 28 4.88 14.89 -3.00
N GLN A 29 3.82 15.25 -3.73
CA GLN A 29 2.45 14.88 -3.35
C GLN A 29 2.23 13.37 -3.34
N PHE A 30 2.79 12.63 -4.31
CA PHE A 30 2.72 11.17 -4.30
C PHE A 30 3.46 10.57 -3.09
N VAL A 31 4.68 11.07 -2.80
CA VAL A 31 5.47 10.62 -1.65
C VAL A 31 4.72 10.86 -0.34
N GLU A 32 4.25 12.08 -0.10
CA GLU A 32 3.51 12.43 1.13
C GLU A 32 2.23 11.60 1.30
N ARG A 33 1.53 11.29 0.21
CA ARG A 33 0.35 10.41 0.24
C ARG A 33 0.72 8.99 0.63
N ILE A 34 1.80 8.44 0.08
CA ILE A 34 2.26 7.09 0.39
C ILE A 34 2.76 7.02 1.83
N GLU A 35 3.54 8.00 2.30
CA GLU A 35 4.04 8.05 3.68
C GLU A 35 2.89 8.10 4.69
N ARG A 36 1.83 8.86 4.40
CA ARG A 36 0.62 8.87 5.23
C ARG A 36 -0.07 7.51 5.24
N LEU A 37 -0.24 6.87 4.08
CA LEU A 37 -0.84 5.54 3.99
C LEU A 37 -0.01 4.47 4.73
N ASP A 38 1.32 4.57 4.70
CA ASP A 38 2.20 3.67 5.44
C ASP A 38 2.10 3.88 6.95
N ALA A 39 1.98 5.13 7.41
CA ALA A 39 1.71 5.43 8.81
C ALA A 39 0.35 4.86 9.26
N GLU A 40 -0.72 5.10 8.50
CA GLU A 40 -2.05 4.54 8.77
C GLU A 40 -2.02 3.00 8.79
N LYS A 41 -1.31 2.37 7.86
CA LYS A 41 -1.14 0.92 7.81
C LYS A 41 -0.41 0.38 9.04
N LYS A 42 0.59 1.09 9.53
CA LYS A 42 1.31 0.74 10.75
C LYS A 42 0.39 0.81 11.96
N ASP A 43 -0.36 1.90 12.11
CA ASP A 43 -1.30 2.09 13.21
C ASP A 43 -2.39 1.02 13.21
N LEU A 44 -2.94 0.69 12.03
CA LEU A 44 -3.90 -0.41 11.87
C LEU A 44 -3.29 -1.77 12.23
N ALA A 45 -2.03 -2.01 11.88
CA ALA A 45 -1.35 -3.25 12.23
C ALA A 45 -1.12 -3.37 13.75
N GLU A 46 -0.87 -2.26 14.43
CA GLU A 46 -0.75 -2.21 15.90
C GLU A 46 -2.11 -2.50 16.56
N GLN A 47 -3.18 -1.83 16.12
CA GLN A 47 -4.54 -2.10 16.60
C GLN A 47 -4.95 -3.56 16.40
N GLN A 48 -4.62 -4.17 15.25
CA GLN A 48 -4.87 -5.60 15.02
C GLN A 48 -4.12 -6.49 16.01
N LYS A 49 -2.89 -6.15 16.38
CA LYS A 49 -2.13 -6.92 17.39
C LYS A 49 -2.76 -6.81 18.76
N GLU A 50 -3.25 -5.64 19.14
CA GLU A 50 -3.94 -5.42 20.42
C GLU A 50 -5.21 -6.26 20.53
N VAL A 51 -6.06 -6.27 19.50
CA VAL A 51 -7.28 -7.12 19.47
C VAL A 51 -6.91 -8.60 19.62
N MET A 52 -5.85 -9.05 18.95
CA MET A 52 -5.40 -10.44 19.05
C MET A 52 -4.80 -10.76 20.41
N ALA A 53 -4.12 -9.81 21.05
CA ALA A 53 -3.61 -9.96 22.42
C ALA A 53 -4.74 -10.00 23.44
N GLU A 54 -5.78 -9.19 23.26
CA GLU A 54 -6.99 -9.20 24.08
C GLU A 54 -7.75 -10.52 23.93
N ALA A 55 -7.92 -11.02 22.71
CA ALA A 55 -8.51 -12.34 22.49
C ALA A 55 -7.73 -13.44 23.22
N LYS A 56 -6.39 -13.36 23.18
CA LYS A 56 -5.53 -14.29 23.91
C LYS A 56 -5.69 -14.19 25.43
N SER A 57 -5.75 -12.98 25.99
CA SER A 57 -5.92 -12.79 27.45
C SER A 57 -7.28 -13.27 27.95
N ARG A 58 -8.30 -13.20 27.09
CA ARG A 58 -9.65 -13.77 27.32
C ARG A 58 -9.72 -15.30 27.14
N GLY A 59 -8.62 -15.95 26.74
CA GLY A 59 -8.53 -17.40 26.61
C GLY A 59 -8.84 -17.97 25.22
N TYR A 60 -9.02 -17.13 24.19
CA TYR A 60 -9.24 -17.60 22.82
C TYR A 60 -7.94 -18.05 22.15
N ASP A 61 -8.03 -19.08 21.30
CA ASP A 61 -6.91 -19.48 20.45
C ASP A 61 -6.76 -18.52 19.26
N THR A 62 -5.76 -17.64 19.34
CA THR A 62 -5.43 -16.69 18.28
C THR A 62 -5.05 -17.34 16.95
N LYS A 63 -4.57 -18.60 16.91
CA LYS A 63 -4.30 -19.31 15.65
C LYS A 63 -5.61 -19.69 14.96
N VAL A 64 -6.58 -20.18 15.72
CA VAL A 64 -7.91 -20.52 15.20
C VAL A 64 -8.63 -19.26 14.74
N LEU A 65 -8.57 -18.16 15.50
CA LEU A 65 -9.15 -16.87 15.09
C LEU A 65 -8.57 -16.37 13.76
N ARG A 66 -7.25 -16.46 13.53
CA ARG A 66 -6.66 -16.11 12.22
C ARG A 66 -7.20 -16.97 11.08
N LYS A 67 -7.36 -18.28 11.32
CA LYS A 67 -7.97 -19.18 10.32
C LYS A 67 -9.40 -18.78 10.00
N VAL A 68 -10.21 -18.50 11.02
CA VAL A 68 -11.60 -18.05 10.81
C VAL A 68 -11.65 -16.74 10.03
N ILE A 69 -10.80 -15.75 10.37
CA ILE A 69 -10.73 -14.48 9.62
C ILE A 69 -10.31 -14.73 8.17
N ALA A 70 -9.32 -15.59 7.93
CA ALA A 70 -8.87 -15.93 6.57
C ALA A 70 -9.99 -16.62 5.77
N LEU A 71 -10.67 -17.61 6.35
CA LEU A 71 -11.82 -18.27 5.72
C LEU A 71 -12.94 -17.27 5.38
N ARG A 72 -13.20 -16.31 6.28
CA ARG A 72 -14.21 -15.26 6.05
C ARG A 72 -13.80 -14.20 5.04
N LYS A 73 -12.53 -14.09 4.70
CA LYS A 73 -12.01 -13.16 3.69
C LYS A 73 -12.05 -13.73 2.28
N ARG A 74 -12.20 -15.05 2.13
CA ARG A 74 -12.28 -15.68 0.81
C ARG A 74 -13.59 -15.30 0.16
N GLU A 75 -13.52 -14.84 -1.08
CA GLU A 75 -14.70 -14.63 -1.92
C GLU A 75 -15.36 -16.00 -2.19
N PRO A 76 -16.70 -16.05 -2.35
CA PRO A 76 -17.39 -17.28 -2.74
C PRO A 76 -16.78 -17.94 -3.98
N ASP A 77 -16.29 -17.14 -4.91
CA ASP A 77 -15.67 -17.59 -6.16
C ASP A 77 -14.29 -18.23 -5.93
N ASP A 78 -13.46 -17.67 -5.04
CA ASP A 78 -12.17 -18.26 -4.64
C ASP A 78 -12.35 -19.59 -3.90
N ILE A 79 -13.48 -19.76 -3.21
CA ILE A 79 -13.83 -21.03 -2.56
C ILE A 79 -14.25 -22.04 -3.62
N ALA A 80 -15.10 -21.63 -4.57
CA ALA A 80 -15.59 -22.50 -5.65
C ALA A 80 -14.47 -22.99 -6.58
N GLU A 81 -13.52 -22.12 -6.94
CA GLU A 81 -12.37 -22.53 -7.77
C GLU A 81 -11.47 -23.54 -7.03
N GLU A 82 -11.15 -23.28 -5.76
CA GLU A 82 -10.30 -24.20 -5.00
C GLU A 82 -11.00 -25.53 -4.73
N GLU A 83 -12.33 -25.53 -4.48
CA GLU A 83 -13.12 -26.76 -4.36
C GLU A 83 -13.16 -27.56 -5.68
N ALA A 84 -13.32 -26.89 -6.82
CA ALA A 84 -13.29 -27.56 -8.13
C ALA A 84 -11.92 -28.22 -8.42
N VAL A 85 -10.82 -27.54 -8.09
CA VAL A 85 -9.46 -28.10 -8.22
C VAL A 85 -9.24 -29.26 -7.23
N LEU A 86 -9.72 -29.10 -5.99
CA LEU A 86 -9.62 -30.13 -4.96
C LEU A 86 -10.39 -31.40 -5.36
N ASP A 87 -11.59 -31.27 -5.90
CA ASP A 87 -12.40 -32.40 -6.34
C ASP A 87 -11.78 -33.11 -7.55
N MET A 88 -11.20 -32.37 -8.49
CA MET A 88 -10.40 -32.96 -9.58
C MET A 88 -9.22 -33.78 -9.02
N TYR A 89 -8.54 -33.29 -7.99
CA TYR A 89 -7.45 -34.03 -7.34
C TYR A 89 -7.93 -35.25 -6.57
N LYS A 90 -9.06 -35.19 -5.86
CA LYS A 90 -9.64 -36.36 -5.19
C LYS A 90 -10.03 -37.43 -6.20
N GLU A 91 -10.66 -37.04 -7.31
CA GLU A 91 -11.02 -37.94 -8.39
C GLU A 91 -9.77 -38.62 -8.98
N ALA A 92 -8.71 -37.85 -9.24
CA ALA A 92 -7.43 -38.38 -9.73
C ALA A 92 -6.74 -39.31 -8.72
N LEU A 93 -6.97 -39.12 -7.42
CA LEU A 93 -6.43 -39.96 -6.35
C LEU A 93 -7.36 -41.11 -5.94
N GLY A 94 -8.57 -41.21 -6.52
CA GLY A 94 -9.57 -42.22 -6.19
C GLY A 94 -10.12 -42.11 -4.76
N MET A 95 -10.20 -40.88 -4.24
CA MET A 95 -10.69 -40.55 -2.89
C MET A 95 -12.17 -40.16 -2.87
#